data_AF-A0A3N5QIT3-F1
#
_entry.id   AF-A0A3N5QIT3-F1
#
_cell.length_a   1.000
_cell.length_b   1.000
_cell.length_c   1.000
_cell.angle_alpha   90.00
_cell.angle_beta   90.00
_cell.angle_gamma   90.00
#
_symmetry.space_group_name_H-M   'P 1'
#
loop_
_entity.id
_entity.type
_entity.pdbx_description
1 polymer ?
#
loop_
_entity_poly.entity_id
_entity_poly.type
_entity_poly.pdbx_seq_one_letter_code
_entity_poly.pdbx_strand_id
1 'polypeptide(L)'
;MLIHLKSLLLRIVPFGAGLAAAQILAFWHVWQSNQQILKQAQAVTAAGWLSIPCGPAMAGLATFKAAFWGGLFFTLSLGAGLSLLAWGMLSCFGQDAWWNRFNRIMLALVWAVILFVVNSNGILIWGTAFVLLVPLAFGAVYLKSPPAPTANSPRYLRFVAPGLLVLLSVVWFTQYNNDLFINIRDRLLLSNPIGRSV
;
A
#
# COMPACT_ATOMS: atom_id res chain seq x y z
N MET A 1 5.22 -32.25 -4.93
CA MET A 1 4.75 -31.02 -5.62
C MET A 1 3.55 -30.36 -4.92
N LEU A 2 2.45 -31.09 -4.65
CA LEU A 2 1.24 -30.55 -3.99
C LEU A 2 1.44 -29.91 -2.60
N ILE A 3 2.37 -30.42 -1.79
CA ILE A 3 2.62 -29.90 -0.43
C ILE A 3 3.30 -28.52 -0.46
N HIS A 4 4.26 -28.32 -1.37
CA HIS A 4 4.91 -27.01 -1.58
C HIS A 4 3.95 -25.98 -2.17
N LEU A 5 3.02 -26.39 -3.03
CA LEU A 5 2.02 -25.48 -3.59
C LEU A 5 1.04 -24.99 -2.49
N LYS A 6 0.58 -25.89 -1.61
CA LYS A 6 -0.29 -25.51 -0.49
C LYS A 6 0.41 -24.56 0.50
N SER A 7 1.68 -24.81 0.83
CA SER A 7 2.43 -23.95 1.74
C SER A 7 2.72 -22.56 1.16
N LEU A 8 2.95 -22.48 -0.16
CA LEU A 8 3.12 -21.21 -0.86
C LEU A 8 1.80 -20.42 -0.91
N LEU A 9 0.69 -21.06 -1.26
CA LEU A 9 -0.63 -20.43 -1.29
C LEU A 9 -1.03 -19.86 0.08
N LEU A 10 -0.83 -20.63 1.16
CA LEU A 10 -1.10 -20.17 2.53
C LEU A 10 -0.30 -18.92 2.92
N ARG A 11 0.88 -18.71 2.33
CA ARG A 11 1.70 -17.51 2.57
C ARG A 11 1.28 -16.31 1.72
N ILE A 12 0.69 -16.53 0.55
CA ILE A 12 0.31 -15.48 -0.41
C ILE A 12 -1.10 -14.95 -0.14
N VAL A 13 -2.02 -15.78 0.33
CA VAL A 13 -3.43 -15.38 0.58
C VAL A 13 -3.55 -14.16 1.53
N PRO A 14 -2.77 -14.03 2.63
CA PRO A 14 -2.79 -12.82 3.44
C PRO A 14 -2.40 -11.54 2.69
N PHE A 15 -1.41 -11.63 1.78
CA PHE A 15 -1.03 -10.50 0.92
C PHE A 15 -2.17 -10.14 -0.03
N GLY A 16 -2.85 -11.14 -0.60
CA GLY A 16 -4.04 -10.91 -1.42
C GLY A 16 -5.12 -10.12 -0.68
N ALA A 17 -5.37 -10.44 0.58
CA ALA A 17 -6.34 -9.72 1.41
C ALA A 17 -5.93 -8.27 1.69
N GLY A 18 -4.66 -8.04 2.07
CA GLY A 18 -4.12 -6.69 2.26
C GLY A 18 -4.18 -5.84 0.99
N LEU A 19 -3.78 -6.41 -0.15
CA LEU A 19 -3.82 -5.73 -1.45
C LEU A 19 -5.24 -5.46 -1.94
N ALA A 20 -6.18 -6.39 -1.70
CA ALA A 20 -7.59 -6.16 -2.03
C ALA A 20 -8.18 -5.00 -1.21
N ALA A 21 -7.90 -4.96 0.10
CA ALA A 21 -8.31 -3.84 0.95
C ALA A 21 -7.69 -2.52 0.47
N ALA A 22 -6.40 -2.54 0.13
CA ALA A 22 -5.71 -1.37 -0.43
C ALA A 22 -6.33 -0.90 -1.75
N GLN A 23 -6.70 -1.80 -2.65
CA GLN A 23 -7.32 -1.45 -3.94
C GLN A 23 -8.68 -0.81 -3.78
N ILE A 24 -9.50 -1.30 -2.84
CA ILE A 24 -10.81 -0.69 -2.54
C ILE A 24 -10.63 0.73 -2.02
N LEU A 25 -9.72 0.93 -1.06
CA LEU A 25 -9.43 2.26 -0.51
C LEU A 25 -8.84 3.20 -1.56
N ALA A 26 -7.87 2.72 -2.32
CA ALA A 26 -7.20 3.48 -3.35
C ALA A 26 -8.15 3.91 -4.46
N PHE A 27 -9.03 3.02 -4.91
CA PHE A 27 -10.05 3.34 -5.88
C PHE A 27 -10.94 4.48 -5.40
N TRP A 28 -11.47 4.39 -4.19
CA TRP A 28 -12.40 5.40 -3.67
C TRP A 28 -11.67 6.73 -3.38
N HIS A 29 -10.44 6.68 -2.89
CA HIS A 29 -9.59 7.86 -2.70
C HIS A 29 -9.31 8.59 -4.02
N VAL A 30 -8.89 7.85 -5.05
CA VAL A 30 -8.59 8.44 -6.37
C VAL A 30 -9.85 8.93 -7.05
N TRP A 31 -10.97 8.21 -6.93
CA TRP A 31 -12.26 8.66 -7.47
C TRP A 31 -12.68 10.01 -6.87
N GLN A 32 -12.63 10.15 -5.54
CA GLN A 32 -12.96 11.42 -4.88
C GLN A 32 -12.02 12.55 -5.30
N SER A 33 -10.71 12.27 -5.35
CA SER A 33 -9.71 13.24 -5.81
C SER A 33 -9.98 13.69 -7.25
N ASN A 34 -10.25 12.76 -8.15
CA ASN A 34 -10.58 13.07 -9.55
C ASN A 34 -11.83 13.94 -9.66
N GLN A 35 -12.88 13.65 -8.89
CA GLN A 35 -14.10 14.45 -8.89
C GLN A 35 -13.87 15.87 -8.35
N GLN A 36 -13.01 16.03 -7.36
CA GLN A 36 -12.64 17.34 -6.85
C GLN A 36 -11.85 18.15 -7.89
N ILE A 37 -10.85 17.53 -8.53
CA ILE A 37 -10.06 18.17 -9.60
C ILE A 37 -10.96 18.53 -10.78
N LEU A 38 -11.89 17.66 -11.16
CA LEU A 38 -12.83 17.91 -12.25
C LEU A 38 -13.67 19.17 -11.99
N LYS A 39 -14.24 19.30 -10.79
CA LYS A 39 -15.02 20.48 -10.40
C LYS A 39 -14.19 21.77 -10.44
N GLN A 40 -12.96 21.71 -9.95
CA GLN A 40 -12.04 22.85 -9.97
C GLN A 40 -11.69 23.25 -11.42
N ALA A 41 -11.36 22.27 -12.28
CA ALA A 41 -11.03 22.51 -13.67
C ALA A 41 -12.21 23.10 -14.46
N GLN A 42 -13.43 22.60 -14.21
CA GLN A 42 -14.65 23.14 -14.80
C GLN A 42 -14.92 24.59 -14.37
N ALA A 43 -14.72 24.91 -13.10
CA ALA A 43 -14.90 26.28 -12.59
C ALA A 43 -13.90 27.26 -13.24
N VAL A 44 -12.64 26.86 -13.38
CA VAL A 44 -11.61 27.66 -14.07
C VAL A 44 -11.97 27.88 -15.54
N THR A 45 -12.42 26.82 -16.23
CA THR A 45 -12.85 26.91 -17.63
C THR A 45 -14.08 27.81 -17.80
N ALA A 46 -15.05 27.71 -16.89
CA ALA A 46 -16.25 28.55 -16.90
C ALA A 46 -15.94 30.03 -16.67
N ALA A 47 -14.86 30.34 -15.94
CA ALA A 47 -14.37 31.69 -15.74
C ALA A 47 -13.58 32.26 -16.95
N GLY A 48 -13.50 31.53 -18.06
CA GLY A 48 -12.81 31.96 -19.29
C GLY A 48 -11.31 31.67 -19.31
N TRP A 49 -10.79 30.96 -18.31
CA TRP A 49 -9.37 30.59 -18.22
C TRP A 49 -9.13 29.18 -18.75
N LEU A 50 -7.91 28.90 -19.23
CA LEU A 50 -7.51 27.54 -19.60
C LEU A 50 -7.21 26.73 -18.33
N SER A 51 -8.03 25.71 -18.04
CA SER A 51 -7.78 24.81 -16.91
C SER A 51 -6.74 23.75 -17.25
N ILE A 52 -5.99 23.30 -16.24
CA ILE A 52 -5.17 22.10 -16.32
C ILE A 52 -5.71 21.10 -15.28
N PRO A 53 -6.16 19.90 -15.67
CA PRO A 53 -6.18 19.35 -17.04
C PRO A 53 -7.28 19.96 -17.95
N CYS A 54 -7.12 19.80 -19.28
CA CYS A 54 -8.09 20.22 -20.31
C CYS A 54 -8.44 19.08 -21.29
N GLY A 55 -9.50 19.25 -22.09
CA GLY A 55 -9.85 18.35 -23.18
C GLY A 55 -10.07 16.89 -22.74
N PRO A 56 -9.50 15.89 -23.45
CA PRO A 56 -9.65 14.47 -23.13
C PRO A 56 -9.18 14.08 -21.72
N ALA A 57 -8.13 14.74 -21.21
CA ALA A 57 -7.62 14.48 -19.87
C ALA A 57 -8.64 14.89 -18.79
N MET A 58 -9.35 16.00 -19.00
CA MET A 58 -10.44 16.41 -18.10
C MET A 58 -11.62 15.43 -18.14
N ALA A 59 -12.02 15.00 -19.34
CA ALA A 59 -13.08 14.00 -19.49
C ALA A 59 -12.70 12.65 -18.84
N GLY A 60 -11.42 12.29 -18.90
CA GLY A 60 -10.87 11.08 -18.29
C GLY A 60 -11.02 11.02 -16.77
N LEU A 61 -10.97 12.16 -16.07
CA LEU A 61 -11.11 12.24 -14.61
C LEU A 61 -12.46 11.68 -14.13
N ALA A 62 -13.53 11.88 -14.90
CA ALA A 62 -14.87 11.41 -14.56
C ALA A 62 -15.04 9.88 -14.72
N THR A 63 -14.04 9.17 -15.26
CA THR A 63 -14.17 7.75 -15.55
C THR A 63 -13.70 6.87 -14.40
N PHE A 64 -14.42 5.78 -14.14
CA PHE A 64 -14.00 4.77 -13.17
C PHE A 64 -12.69 4.09 -13.57
N LYS A 65 -12.39 4.02 -14.88
CA LYS A 65 -11.13 3.48 -15.40
C LYS A 65 -9.94 4.28 -14.87
N ALA A 66 -10.00 5.60 -14.90
CA ALA A 66 -8.93 6.44 -14.35
C ALA A 66 -8.73 6.19 -12.84
N ALA A 67 -9.82 6.07 -12.07
CA ALA A 67 -9.74 5.76 -10.64
C ALA A 67 -9.19 4.36 -10.35
N PHE A 68 -9.52 3.36 -11.17
CA PHE A 68 -9.02 2.00 -11.02
C PHE A 68 -7.51 1.91 -11.27
N TRP A 69 -7.02 2.47 -12.37
CA TRP A 69 -5.59 2.44 -12.71
C TRP A 69 -4.75 3.32 -11.78
N GLY A 70 -5.26 4.51 -11.42
CA GLY A 70 -4.63 5.33 -10.39
C GLY A 70 -4.61 4.62 -9.04
N GLY A 71 -5.71 3.93 -8.68
CA GLY A 71 -5.79 3.14 -7.46
C GLY A 71 -4.79 1.99 -7.42
N LEU A 72 -4.58 1.31 -8.55
CA LEU A 72 -3.61 0.22 -8.67
C LEU A 72 -2.18 0.67 -8.32
N PHE A 73 -1.81 1.90 -8.67
CA PHE A 73 -0.52 2.46 -8.28
C PHE A 73 -0.38 2.55 -6.75
N PHE A 74 -1.38 3.08 -6.04
CA PHE A 74 -1.37 3.15 -4.57
C PHE A 74 -1.37 1.76 -3.92
N THR A 75 -2.10 0.81 -4.50
CA THR A 75 -2.13 -0.58 -4.04
C THR A 75 -0.76 -1.24 -4.13
N LEU A 76 -0.06 -1.09 -5.25
CA LEU A 76 1.26 -1.69 -5.47
C LEU A 76 2.39 -0.95 -4.73
N SER A 77 2.16 0.29 -4.30
CA SER A 77 3.10 1.06 -3.48
C SER A 77 2.76 0.98 -2.00
N LEU A 78 1.82 1.79 -1.53
CA LEU A 78 1.39 1.87 -0.13
C LEU A 78 0.77 0.54 0.35
N GLY A 79 -0.10 -0.07 -0.45
CA GLY A 79 -0.78 -1.31 -0.07
C GLY A 79 0.20 -2.48 0.12
N ALA A 80 1.12 -2.65 -0.84
CA ALA A 80 2.18 -3.65 -0.77
C ALA A 80 3.14 -3.37 0.40
N GLY A 81 3.56 -2.12 0.59
CA GLY A 81 4.43 -1.71 1.68
C GLY A 81 3.83 -1.99 3.06
N LEU A 82 2.56 -1.61 3.28
CA LEU A 82 1.85 -1.87 4.54
C LEU A 82 1.63 -3.36 4.78
N SER A 83 1.33 -4.14 3.73
CA SER A 83 1.17 -5.60 3.84
C SER A 83 2.50 -6.28 4.19
N LEU A 84 3.61 -5.87 3.59
CA LEU A 84 4.95 -6.36 3.91
C LEU A 84 5.37 -5.99 5.33
N LEU A 85 5.07 -4.77 5.78
CA LEU A 85 5.35 -4.34 7.14
C LEU A 85 4.55 -5.16 8.15
N ALA A 86 3.25 -5.39 7.90
CA ALA A 86 2.40 -6.24 8.73
C ALA A 86 2.94 -7.68 8.81
N TRP A 87 3.36 -8.23 7.66
CA TRP A 87 4.00 -9.54 7.60
C TRP A 87 5.29 -9.62 8.41
N GLY A 88 6.19 -8.64 8.26
CA GLY A 88 7.45 -8.58 9.00
C GLY A 88 7.24 -8.53 10.50
N MET A 89 6.30 -7.70 10.97
CA MET A 89 5.97 -7.60 12.39
C MET A 89 5.34 -8.88 12.94
N LEU A 90 4.34 -9.45 12.26
CA LEU A 90 3.70 -10.69 12.73
C LEU A 90 4.65 -11.89 12.67
N SER A 91 5.61 -11.91 11.75
CA SER A 91 6.64 -12.95 11.68
C SER A 91 7.69 -12.83 12.78
N CYS A 92 8.06 -11.61 13.17
CA CYS A 92 8.95 -11.35 14.32
C CYS A 92 8.28 -11.66 15.66
N PHE A 93 7.04 -11.20 15.84
CA PHE A 93 6.43 -11.07 17.17
C PHE A 93 5.26 -12.03 17.41
N GLY A 94 4.72 -12.67 16.37
CA GLY A 94 3.38 -13.25 16.41
C GLY A 94 3.22 -14.77 16.36
N GLN A 95 4.28 -15.55 16.20
CA GLN A 95 4.18 -17.00 16.00
C GLN A 95 4.57 -17.88 17.20
N ASP A 96 5.18 -17.32 18.25
CA ASP A 96 5.55 -18.11 19.43
C ASP A 96 4.41 -18.11 20.47
N ALA A 97 4.26 -19.23 21.20
CA ALA A 97 3.38 -19.35 22.38
C ALA A 97 3.64 -18.29 23.46
N TRP A 98 4.74 -17.54 23.33
CA TRP A 98 5.16 -16.37 24.06
C TRP A 98 4.50 -15.07 23.54
N TRP A 99 3.20 -15.10 23.25
CA TRP A 99 2.36 -13.92 22.98
C TRP A 99 2.17 -13.08 24.26
N ASN A 100 3.30 -12.70 24.86
CA ASN A 100 3.40 -11.92 26.06
C ASN A 100 2.89 -10.52 25.79
N ARG A 101 2.34 -9.88 26.84
CA ARG A 101 1.79 -8.52 26.77
C ARG A 101 2.79 -7.55 26.12
N PHE A 102 4.09 -7.75 26.34
CA PHE A 102 5.16 -6.95 25.76
C PHE A 102 5.15 -6.90 24.23
N ASN A 103 5.10 -8.04 23.52
CA ASN A 103 5.12 -8.06 22.06
C ASN A 103 3.89 -7.37 21.44
N ARG A 104 2.72 -7.54 22.07
CA ARG A 104 1.49 -6.81 21.68
C ARG A 104 1.65 -5.31 21.86
N ILE A 105 2.22 -4.89 22.99
CA ILE A 105 2.46 -3.47 23.28
C ILE A 105 3.44 -2.89 22.27
N MET A 106 4.54 -3.60 21.95
CA MET A 106 5.50 -3.15 20.94
C MET A 106 4.85 -3.02 19.56
N LEU A 107 4.07 -4.02 19.13
CA LEU A 107 3.37 -3.96 17.84
C LEU A 107 2.35 -2.82 17.80
N ALA A 108 1.59 -2.61 18.89
CA ALA A 108 0.65 -1.51 19.01
C ALA A 108 1.37 -0.15 19.02
N LEU A 109 2.51 -0.04 19.68
CA LEU A 109 3.31 1.18 19.75
C LEU A 109 3.83 1.56 18.36
N VAL A 110 4.39 0.61 17.59
CA VAL A 110 4.86 0.94 16.25
C VAL A 110 3.71 1.40 15.36
N TRP A 111 2.54 0.75 15.41
CA TRP A 111 1.37 1.24 14.67
C TRP A 111 0.87 2.60 15.14
N ALA A 112 0.90 2.86 16.45
CA ALA A 112 0.54 4.17 17.00
C ALA A 112 1.50 5.26 16.52
N VAL A 113 2.80 4.98 16.45
CA VAL A 113 3.80 5.90 15.90
C VAL A 113 3.54 6.17 14.41
N ILE A 114 3.26 5.13 13.61
CA ILE A 114 2.93 5.32 12.18
C ILE A 114 1.68 6.19 12.02
N LEU A 115 0.62 5.93 12.80
CA LEU A 115 -0.60 6.74 12.80
C LEU A 115 -0.33 8.19 13.20
N PHE A 116 0.50 8.41 14.22
CA PHE A 116 0.90 9.74 14.66
C PHE A 116 1.66 10.48 13.56
N VAL A 117 2.65 9.84 12.94
CA VAL A 117 3.45 10.43 11.86
C VAL A 117 2.57 10.79 10.67
N VAL A 118 1.68 9.89 10.25
CA VAL A 118 0.75 10.14 9.13
C VAL A 118 -0.21 11.29 9.43
N ASN A 119 -0.59 11.52 10.68
CA ASN A 119 -1.51 12.60 11.06
C ASN A 119 -0.83 13.83 11.68
N SER A 120 0.51 13.92 11.60
CA SER A 120 1.28 15.00 12.23
C SER A 120 0.99 16.39 11.65
N ASN A 121 0.61 16.46 10.37
CA ASN A 121 0.25 17.70 9.66
C ASN A 121 -1.28 17.90 9.56
N GLY A 122 -2.06 17.20 10.40
CA GLY A 122 -3.52 17.21 10.38
C GLY A 122 -4.12 15.83 10.10
N ILE A 123 -5.42 15.70 10.36
CA ILE A 123 -6.12 14.41 10.23
C ILE A 123 -6.28 14.06 8.74
N LEU A 124 -5.51 13.08 8.29
CA LEU A 124 -5.58 12.53 6.94
C LEU A 124 -6.45 11.26 6.97
N ILE A 125 -7.74 11.42 6.65
CA ILE A 125 -8.74 10.33 6.66
C ILE A 125 -8.25 9.13 5.84
N TRP A 126 -7.81 9.40 4.61
CA TRP A 126 -7.34 8.38 3.69
C TRP A 126 -6.07 7.70 4.18
N GLY A 127 -5.07 8.47 4.60
CA GLY A 127 -3.82 7.93 5.16
C GLY A 127 -4.08 7.03 6.38
N THR A 128 -4.96 7.46 7.27
CA THR A 128 -5.38 6.69 8.45
C THR A 128 -6.11 5.41 8.06
N ALA A 129 -7.02 5.47 7.09
CA ALA A 129 -7.74 4.29 6.60
C ALA A 129 -6.79 3.24 6.01
N PHE A 130 -5.79 3.65 5.22
CA PHE A 130 -4.76 2.73 4.70
C PHE A 130 -3.98 2.06 5.84
N VAL A 131 -3.44 2.86 6.77
CA VAL A 131 -2.62 2.37 7.90
C VAL A 131 -3.40 1.42 8.81
N LEU A 132 -4.71 1.59 8.94
CA LEU A 132 -5.53 0.71 9.77
C LEU A 132 -6.01 -0.54 9.02
N LEU A 133 -6.67 -0.34 7.88
CA LEU A 133 -7.44 -1.40 7.25
C LEU A 133 -6.58 -2.38 6.45
N VAL A 134 -5.48 -1.92 5.83
CA VAL A 134 -4.60 -2.81 5.05
C VAL A 134 -3.91 -3.83 5.97
N PRO A 135 -3.23 -3.43 7.06
CA PRO A 135 -2.63 -4.37 8.00
C PRO A 135 -3.66 -5.23 8.73
N LEU A 136 -4.86 -4.69 9.02
CA LEU A 136 -5.92 -5.44 9.66
C LEU A 136 -6.46 -6.55 8.75
N ALA A 137 -6.70 -6.26 7.47
CA ALA A 137 -7.10 -7.26 6.48
C ALA A 137 -6.03 -8.35 6.31
N PHE A 138 -4.76 -7.95 6.20
CA PHE A 138 -3.63 -8.88 6.16
C PHE A 138 -3.59 -9.77 7.41
N GLY A 139 -3.61 -9.15 8.59
CA GLY A 139 -3.50 -9.83 9.88
C GLY A 139 -4.66 -10.78 10.16
N ALA A 140 -5.89 -10.39 9.81
CA ALA A 140 -7.09 -11.21 9.99
C ALA A 140 -7.01 -12.54 9.23
N VAL A 141 -6.40 -12.53 8.04
CA VAL A 141 -6.20 -13.74 7.23
C VAL A 141 -4.94 -14.49 7.68
N TYR A 142 -3.85 -13.78 7.97
CA TYR A 142 -2.59 -14.37 8.42
C TYR A 142 -2.77 -15.16 9.72
N LEU A 143 -3.45 -14.61 10.72
CA LEU A 143 -3.65 -15.24 12.02
C LEU A 143 -4.63 -16.43 11.99
N LYS A 144 -5.52 -16.47 10.98
CA LYS A 144 -6.43 -17.61 10.74
C LYS A 144 -5.81 -18.71 9.89
N SER A 145 -4.69 -18.43 9.22
CA SER A 145 -4.02 -19.41 8.37
C SER A 145 -3.25 -20.40 9.22
N PRO A 146 -3.38 -21.72 9.01
CA PRO A 146 -2.65 -22.70 9.77
C PRO A 146 -1.13 -22.47 9.62
N PRO A 147 -0.35 -22.64 10.69
CA PRO A 147 1.10 -22.53 10.60
C PRO A 147 1.60 -23.52 9.54
N ALA A 148 2.47 -23.04 8.65
CA ALA A 148 3.09 -23.91 7.66
C ALA A 148 3.81 -25.07 8.40
N PRO A 149 3.80 -26.31 7.85
CA PRO A 149 4.51 -27.42 8.46
C PRO A 149 5.96 -27.02 8.75
N THR A 150 6.32 -27.05 10.02
CA THR A 150 7.62 -26.61 10.50
C THR A 150 8.69 -27.56 9.97
N ALA A 151 9.41 -27.17 8.93
CA ALA A 151 10.81 -27.54 8.86
C ALA A 151 11.48 -26.85 10.07
N ASN A 152 12.36 -27.55 10.79
CA ASN A 152 13.19 -27.04 11.91
C ASN A 152 14.05 -25.86 11.43
N SER A 153 13.40 -24.72 11.19
CA SER A 153 14.00 -23.53 10.65
C SER A 153 14.56 -22.74 11.82
N PRO A 154 15.86 -22.46 11.83
CA PRO A 154 16.49 -21.79 12.95
C PRO A 154 15.90 -20.40 13.18
N ARG A 155 15.80 -20.00 14.46
CA ARG A 155 15.10 -18.78 14.91
C ARG A 155 15.57 -17.49 14.23
N TYR A 156 16.83 -17.44 13.78
CA TYR A 156 17.39 -16.29 13.06
C TYR A 156 16.71 -16.04 11.70
N LEU A 157 16.16 -17.07 11.05
CA LEU A 157 15.46 -16.93 9.77
C LEU A 157 14.19 -16.08 9.87
N ARG A 158 13.61 -15.94 11.08
CA ARG A 158 12.46 -15.05 11.32
C ARG A 158 12.82 -13.58 11.18
N PHE A 159 14.10 -13.23 11.38
CA PHE A 159 14.59 -11.86 11.24
C PHE A 159 15.09 -11.53 9.83
N VAL A 160 15.28 -12.53 8.97
CA VAL A 160 15.76 -12.30 7.59
C VAL A 160 14.78 -11.47 6.77
N ALA A 161 13.50 -11.82 6.84
CA ALA A 161 12.43 -11.11 6.16
C ALA A 161 12.30 -9.63 6.57
N PRO A 162 12.13 -9.29 7.87
CA PRO A 162 12.08 -7.90 8.31
C PRO A 162 13.43 -7.20 8.16
N GLY A 163 14.56 -7.92 8.31
CA GLY A 163 15.89 -7.37 8.02
C GLY A 163 16.05 -6.94 6.55
N LEU A 164 15.53 -7.75 5.62
CA LEU A 164 15.47 -7.40 4.20
C LEU A 164 14.55 -6.21 3.95
N LEU A 165 13.40 -6.13 4.64
CA LEU A 165 12.51 -4.98 4.54
C LEU A 165 13.16 -3.70 5.07
N VAL A 166 13.85 -3.76 6.21
CA VAL A 166 14.61 -2.62 6.75
C VAL A 166 15.69 -2.19 5.77
N LEU A 167 16.47 -3.15 5.24
CA LEU A 167 17.49 -2.86 4.24
C LEU A 167 16.90 -2.22 2.99
N LEU A 168 15.79 -2.77 2.47
CA LEU A 168 15.07 -2.22 1.33
C LEU A 168 14.57 -0.80 1.63
N SER A 169 14.01 -0.56 2.82
CA SER A 169 13.55 0.75 3.27
C SER A 169 14.68 1.75 3.37
N VAL A 170 15.84 1.36 3.92
CA VAL A 170 17.02 2.24 4.01
C VAL A 170 17.54 2.59 2.62
N VAL A 171 17.68 1.60 1.74
CA VAL A 171 18.13 1.81 0.35
C VAL A 171 17.13 2.66 -0.45
N TRP A 172 15.84 2.53 -0.19
CA TRP A 172 14.83 3.38 -0.82
C TRP A 172 14.81 4.79 -0.24
N PHE A 173 15.04 4.91 1.07
CA PHE A 173 15.07 6.21 1.74
C PHE A 173 16.21 7.09 1.22
N THR A 174 17.38 6.50 0.91
CA THR A 174 18.48 7.25 0.28
C THR A 174 18.18 7.73 -1.14
N GLN A 175 17.20 7.11 -1.81
CA GLN A 175 16.72 7.52 -3.14
C GLN A 175 15.43 8.34 -3.09
N TYR A 176 14.88 8.60 -1.91
CA TYR A 176 13.67 9.37 -1.75
C TYR A 176 13.94 10.84 -2.08
N ASN A 177 13.33 11.33 -3.15
CA ASN A 177 13.26 12.75 -3.49
C ASN A 177 11.78 13.13 -3.67
N ASN A 178 11.43 14.39 -3.44
CA ASN A 178 10.06 14.90 -3.60
C ASN A 178 9.51 14.66 -5.03
N ASP A 179 10.40 14.63 -6.02
CA ASP A 179 10.04 14.39 -7.42
C ASP A 179 9.98 12.91 -7.81
N LEU A 180 10.27 11.98 -6.89
CA LEU A 180 10.34 10.55 -7.18
C LEU A 180 9.05 10.03 -7.83
N PHE A 181 7.89 10.47 -7.33
CA PHE A 181 6.60 10.09 -7.86
C PHE A 181 6.39 10.64 -9.28
N ILE A 182 6.75 11.91 -9.51
CA ILE A 182 6.68 12.56 -10.82
C ILE A 182 7.59 11.83 -11.81
N ASN A 183 8.82 11.53 -11.41
CA ASN A 183 9.79 10.82 -12.23
C ASN A 183 9.36 9.39 -12.58
N ILE A 184 8.78 8.64 -11.64
CA ILE A 184 8.24 7.30 -11.91
C ILE A 184 7.09 7.38 -12.92
N ARG A 185 6.14 8.29 -12.69
CA ARG A 185 5.00 8.50 -13.60
C ARG A 185 5.48 8.87 -15.00
N ASP A 186 6.34 9.88 -15.10
CA ASP A 186 6.80 10.41 -16.38
C ASP A 186 7.63 9.36 -17.13
N ARG A 187 8.46 8.57 -16.43
CA ARG A 187 9.18 7.46 -17.05
C ARG A 187 8.22 6.38 -17.54
N LEU A 188 7.21 5.99 -16.75
CA LEU A 188 6.24 4.98 -17.18
C LEU A 188 5.37 5.45 -18.36
N LEU A 189 4.97 6.73 -18.38
CA LEU A 189 4.12 7.30 -19.43
C LEU A 189 4.91 7.61 -20.71
N LEU A 190 6.11 8.20 -20.60
CA LEU A 190 6.85 8.70 -21.76
C LEU A 190 7.78 7.66 -22.40
N SER A 191 8.19 6.61 -21.67
CA SER A 191 9.09 5.57 -22.20
C SER A 191 8.39 4.38 -22.84
N ASN A 192 7.09 4.18 -22.57
CA ASN A 192 6.33 3.03 -23.08
C ASN A 192 5.30 3.48 -24.14
N PRO A 193 5.18 2.78 -25.29
CA PRO A 193 4.13 3.03 -26.28
C PRO A 193 2.72 3.10 -25.68
N ILE A 194 2.42 2.24 -24.70
CA ILE A 194 1.13 2.22 -24.01
C ILE A 194 0.93 3.51 -23.22
N GLY A 195 1.98 4.01 -22.56
CA GLY A 195 1.95 5.24 -21.79
C GLY A 195 1.76 6.51 -22.64
N ARG A 196 2.31 6.54 -23.86
CA ARG A 196 2.14 7.67 -24.80
C ARG A 196 0.75 7.74 -25.43
N SER A 197 -0.02 6.67 -25.35
CA SER A 197 -1.38 6.61 -25.91
C SER A 197 -2.46 7.14 -24.97
N VAL A 198 -2.08 7.53 -23.75
CA VAL A 198 -2.97 8.01 -22.69
C VAL A 198 -3.00 9.54 -22.64
#